data_AF-A0A1G0AR22-F1
#
_entry.id   AF-A0A1G0AR22-F1
#
_cell.length_a   1.000
_cell.length_b   1.000
_cell.length_c   1.000
_cell.angle_alpha   90.00
_cell.angle_beta   90.00
_cell.angle_gamma   90.00
#
_symmetry.space_group_name_H-M   'P 1'
#
loop_
_entity.id
_entity.type
_entity.pdbx_description
1 polymer ?
#
loop_
_entity_poly.entity_id
_entity_poly.type
_entity_poly.pdbx_seq_one_letter_code
_entity_poly.pdbx_strand_id
1 'polypeptide(L)'
;MAMILGYVDTDDRVYDLGFATLRMRIRIEPAEAGGSQVVFSQAGGEGAVAYRVAAEEDVTLAVGMDHGGDLVPLLRPVEGRLVRHEKGVLFIASPSSRDEGEPSFFLVKVRAMPSAVKFFFEDRGGTELVSIPVDEVLRMETVADRVRVSVSAANIALPKEKLSYAVDVAPASKAADLLHGHP
;
A
#
# COMPACT_ATOMS: atom_id res chain seq x y z
N MET A 1 10.32 -7.27 6.14
CA MET A 1 8.86 -7.47 5.97
C MET A 1 8.63 -7.49 4.48
N ALA A 2 7.67 -8.24 3.95
CA ALA A 2 7.38 -8.17 2.53
C ALA A 2 6.43 -7.01 2.21
N MET A 3 6.32 -6.63 0.94
CA MET A 3 5.30 -5.70 0.49
C MET A 3 3.90 -6.19 0.90
N ILE A 4 3.07 -5.27 1.39
CA ILE A 4 1.65 -5.51 1.68
C ILE A 4 0.84 -4.76 0.65
N LEU A 5 -0.09 -5.47 0.02
CA LEU A 5 -1.08 -4.92 -0.88
C LEU A 5 -2.44 -5.45 -0.45
N GLY A 6 -3.34 -4.57 -0.02
CA GLY A 6 -4.59 -5.01 0.58
C GLY A 6 -5.37 -3.86 1.19
N TYR A 7 -5.90 -4.10 2.39
CA TYR A 7 -6.81 -3.16 3.03
C TYR A 7 -6.49 -2.95 4.51
N VAL A 8 -6.92 -1.79 5.03
CA VAL A 8 -6.93 -1.46 6.46
C VAL A 8 -8.32 -0.99 6.88
N ASP A 9 -8.80 -1.40 8.05
CA ASP A 9 -10.09 -0.94 8.62
C ASP A 9 -9.92 0.15 9.69
N THR A 10 -11.02 0.69 10.21
CA THR A 10 -11.00 1.74 11.24
C THR A 10 -10.44 1.28 12.60
N ASP A 11 -10.29 -0.04 12.80
CA ASP A 11 -9.65 -0.65 13.98
C ASP A 11 -8.16 -0.93 13.71
N ASP A 12 -7.59 -0.35 12.65
CA ASP A 12 -6.23 -0.49 12.14
C ASP A 12 -5.88 -1.90 11.64
N ARG A 13 -6.86 -2.81 11.48
CA ARG A 13 -6.58 -4.21 11.11
C ARG A 13 -6.27 -4.32 9.64
N VAL A 14 -5.27 -5.12 9.31
CA VAL A 14 -4.80 -5.31 7.93
C VAL A 14 -5.32 -6.61 7.34
N TYR A 15 -5.73 -6.55 6.08
CA TYR A 15 -6.28 -7.65 5.31
C TYR A 15 -5.60 -7.72 3.94
N ASP A 16 -5.50 -8.92 3.38
CA ASP A 16 -5.03 -9.10 2.00
C ASP A 16 -6.13 -8.74 0.97
N LEU A 17 -5.80 -8.86 -0.32
CA LEU A 17 -6.72 -8.64 -1.43
C LEU A 17 -7.96 -9.55 -1.43
N GLY A 18 -7.91 -10.68 -0.73
CA GLY A 18 -9.01 -11.63 -0.55
C GLY A 18 -9.82 -11.39 0.72
N PHE A 19 -9.59 -10.27 1.44
CA PHE A 19 -10.19 -9.95 2.74
C PHE A 19 -9.81 -10.90 3.88
N ALA A 20 -8.75 -11.71 3.72
CA ALA A 20 -8.23 -12.51 4.81
C ALA A 20 -7.40 -11.63 5.75
N THR A 21 -7.63 -11.74 7.06
CA THR A 21 -6.86 -10.98 8.04
C THR A 21 -5.40 -11.41 8.04
N LEU A 22 -4.49 -10.44 8.00
CA LEU A 22 -3.05 -10.66 8.16
C LEU A 22 -2.63 -10.78 9.63
N ARG A 23 -3.58 -10.78 10.58
CA ARG A 23 -3.34 -10.77 12.04
C ARG A 23 -2.37 -9.66 12.47
N MET A 24 -2.42 -8.53 11.78
CA MET A 24 -1.56 -7.38 11.99
C MET A 24 -2.43 -6.12 12.06
N ARG A 25 -1.92 -5.11 12.77
CA ARG A 25 -2.44 -3.75 12.74
C ARG A 25 -1.37 -2.76 12.29
N ILE A 26 -1.78 -1.78 11.51
CA ILE A 26 -0.95 -0.67 11.05
C ILE A 26 -1.68 0.62 11.37
N ARG A 27 -1.05 1.48 12.17
CA ARG A 27 -1.60 2.78 12.53
C ARG A 27 -0.55 3.87 12.41
N ILE A 28 -1.00 5.08 12.10
CA ILE A 28 -0.17 6.29 12.17
C ILE A 28 -0.60 7.04 13.42
N GLU A 29 0.34 7.27 14.33
CA GLU A 29 0.05 7.95 15.60
C GLU A 29 1.12 8.97 15.97
N PRO A 30 0.81 9.93 16.86
CA PRO A 30 1.81 10.85 17.39
C PRO A 30 2.94 10.08 18.11
N ALA A 31 4.19 10.47 17.86
CA ALA A 31 5.34 9.94 18.57
C ALA A 31 5.59 10.73 19.88
N GLU A 32 6.03 10.05 20.94
CA GLU A 32 6.33 10.69 22.24
C GLU A 32 7.40 11.79 22.14
N ALA A 33 8.37 11.60 21.24
CA ALA A 33 9.44 12.57 20.96
C ALA A 33 9.01 13.72 20.03
N GLY A 34 7.72 13.82 19.70
CA GLY A 34 7.16 14.76 18.74
C GLY A 34 7.19 14.25 17.29
N GLY A 35 6.23 14.71 16.49
CA GLY A 35 5.99 14.22 15.13
C GLY A 35 5.09 12.97 15.09
N SER A 36 5.09 12.26 13.97
CA SER A 36 4.29 11.05 13.75
C SER A 36 5.19 9.81 13.65
N GLN A 37 4.62 8.65 13.92
CA GLN A 37 5.23 7.34 13.70
C GLN A 37 4.21 6.38 13.08
N VAL A 38 4.71 5.45 12.27
CA VAL A 38 3.94 4.30 11.77
C VAL A 38 4.22 3.14 12.70
N VAL A 39 3.17 2.56 13.29
CA VAL A 39 3.27 1.43 14.21
C VAL A 39 2.69 0.18 13.58
N PHE A 40 3.52 -0.85 13.49
CA PHE A 40 3.16 -2.19 13.07
C PHE A 40 3.06 -3.07 14.32
N SER A 41 1.93 -3.73 14.52
CA SER A 41 1.73 -4.60 15.68
C SER A 41 1.00 -5.88 15.31
N GLN A 42 1.21 -6.96 16.07
CA GLN A 42 0.40 -8.16 15.93
C GLN A 42 -0.99 -7.93 16.53
N ALA A 43 -2.03 -8.49 15.92
CA ALA A 43 -3.40 -8.37 16.39
C ALA A 43 -3.62 -8.99 17.79
N GLY A 44 -2.70 -9.87 18.24
CA GLY A 44 -2.67 -10.46 19.58
C GLY A 44 -2.00 -9.58 20.65
N GLY A 45 -1.46 -8.41 20.31
CA GLY A 45 -0.88 -7.44 21.25
C GLY A 45 0.59 -7.65 21.62
N GLU A 46 1.21 -8.76 21.24
CA GLU A 46 2.64 -9.00 21.45
C GLU A 46 3.47 -8.50 20.26
N GLY A 47 4.46 -7.64 20.54
CA GLY A 47 5.39 -7.14 19.53
C GLY A 47 4.79 -6.01 18.70
N ALA A 48 5.14 -4.77 19.05
CA ALA A 48 4.93 -3.60 18.22
C ALA A 48 6.29 -3.04 17.82
N VAL A 49 6.41 -2.63 16.55
CA VAL A 49 7.55 -1.88 16.05
C VAL A 49 7.04 -0.56 15.49
N ALA A 50 7.65 0.54 15.94
CA ALA A 50 7.34 1.87 15.50
C ALA A 50 8.49 2.43 14.65
N TYR A 51 8.14 3.11 13.57
CA TYR A 51 9.09 3.81 12.71
C TYR A 51 8.71 5.27 12.60
N ARG A 52 9.68 6.16 12.81
CA ARG A 52 9.43 7.59 12.69
C ARG A 52 9.01 7.95 11.28
N VAL A 53 8.00 8.82 11.16
CA VAL A 53 7.63 9.43 9.88
C VAL A 53 8.61 10.54 9.56
N ALA A 54 9.13 10.51 8.33
CA ALA A 54 10.05 11.51 7.81
C ALA A 54 9.33 12.54 6.91
N ALA A 55 8.35 12.10 6.12
CA ALA A 55 7.57 12.95 5.22
C ALA A 55 6.21 12.31 4.89
N GLU A 56 5.24 13.13 4.53
CA GLU A 56 3.91 12.71 4.08
C GLU A 56 3.48 13.59 2.91
N GLU A 57 2.88 13.03 1.87
CA GLU A 57 2.35 13.76 0.72
C GLU A 57 1.05 13.13 0.21
N ASP A 58 0.14 13.98 -0.28
CA ASP A 58 -1.06 13.55 -1.00
C ASP A 58 -0.73 13.28 -2.46
N VAL A 59 -0.98 12.04 -2.90
CA VAL A 59 -0.60 11.50 -4.21
C VAL A 59 -1.70 10.61 -4.78
N THR A 60 -1.63 10.34 -6.07
CA THR A 60 -2.35 9.23 -6.72
C THR A 60 -1.42 8.04 -6.84
N LEU A 61 -1.86 6.87 -6.39
CA LEU A 61 -1.09 5.63 -6.46
C LEU A 61 -1.83 4.57 -7.29
N ALA A 62 -1.10 3.85 -8.13
CA ALA A 62 -1.56 2.65 -8.83
C ALA A 62 -0.55 1.52 -8.65
N VAL A 63 -1.03 0.27 -8.67
CA VAL A 63 -0.16 -0.91 -8.56
C VAL A 63 -0.49 -1.89 -9.68
N GLY A 64 0.53 -2.38 -10.36
CA GLY A 64 0.43 -3.51 -11.29
C GLY A 64 1.44 -4.60 -10.95
N MET A 65 1.14 -5.82 -11.36
CA MET A 65 2.11 -6.91 -11.44
C MET A 65 2.77 -6.85 -12.81
N ASP A 66 4.09 -6.70 -12.84
CA ASP A 66 4.90 -6.72 -14.05
C ASP A 66 5.30 -8.15 -14.40
N HIS A 67 4.79 -8.63 -15.53
CA HIS A 67 5.11 -9.93 -16.11
C HIS A 67 6.02 -9.76 -17.33
N GLY A 68 7.23 -9.25 -17.12
CA GLY A 68 8.22 -9.09 -18.18
C GLY A 68 7.89 -7.99 -19.20
N GLY A 69 7.27 -6.90 -18.74
CA GLY A 69 6.84 -5.75 -19.54
C GLY A 69 5.32 -5.66 -19.67
N ASP A 70 4.61 -6.76 -19.44
CA ASP A 70 3.14 -6.79 -19.44
C ASP A 70 2.62 -6.48 -18.03
N LEU A 71 2.10 -5.26 -17.84
CA LEU A 71 1.55 -4.80 -16.57
C LEU A 71 0.10 -5.26 -16.39
N VAL A 72 -0.10 -6.23 -15.50
CA VAL A 72 -1.43 -6.66 -15.03
C VAL A 72 -1.84 -5.76 -13.87
N PRO A 73 -2.86 -4.89 -14.02
CA PRO A 73 -3.17 -3.92 -12.99
C PRO A 73 -3.85 -4.62 -11.80
N LEU A 74 -3.39 -4.29 -10.59
CA LEU A 74 -3.92 -4.78 -9.33
C LEU A 74 -4.72 -3.70 -8.62
N LEU A 75 -4.16 -2.50 -8.44
CA LEU A 75 -4.83 -1.33 -7.87
C LEU A 75 -5.01 -0.27 -8.96
N ARG A 76 -6.27 0.15 -9.22
CA ARG A 76 -6.55 1.31 -10.07
C ARG A 76 -5.93 2.57 -9.45
N PRO A 77 -5.59 3.59 -10.27
CA PRO A 77 -5.20 4.89 -9.74
C PRO A 77 -6.22 5.39 -8.70
N VAL A 78 -5.74 5.65 -7.49
CA VAL A 78 -6.56 6.14 -6.38
C VAL A 78 -5.79 7.21 -5.61
N GLU A 79 -6.48 8.27 -5.23
CA GLU A 79 -5.93 9.33 -4.38
C GLU A 79 -5.75 8.81 -2.96
N GLY A 80 -4.70 9.27 -2.30
CA GLY A 80 -4.39 8.88 -0.93
C GLY A 80 -3.19 9.61 -0.38
N ARG A 81 -2.88 9.27 0.86
CA ARG A 81 -1.72 9.79 1.57
C ARG A 81 -0.59 8.78 1.54
N LEU A 82 0.55 9.18 1.00
CA LEU A 82 1.78 8.42 1.04
C LEU A 82 2.65 8.93 2.18
N VAL A 83 3.12 8.02 3.02
CA VAL A 83 3.88 8.29 4.24
C VAL A 83 5.22 7.59 4.12
N ARG A 84 6.30 8.37 4.19
CA ARG A 84 7.66 7.85 4.28
C ARG A 84 8.04 7.68 5.74
N HIS A 85 8.47 6.48 6.11
CA HIS A 85 9.02 6.18 7.42
C HIS A 85 10.42 5.54 7.30
N GLU A 86 11.11 5.38 8.42
CA GLU A 86 12.52 4.92 8.46
C GLU A 86 12.80 3.57 7.78
N LYS A 87 11.77 2.75 7.53
CA LYS A 87 11.88 1.41 6.94
C LYS A 87 11.13 1.23 5.62
N GLY A 88 10.58 2.29 5.05
CA GLY A 88 9.86 2.19 3.78
C GLY A 88 8.77 3.24 3.64
N VAL A 89 7.77 2.91 2.83
CA VAL A 89 6.61 3.76 2.61
C VAL A 89 5.30 3.04 2.90
N LEU A 90 4.31 3.81 3.33
CA LEU A 90 2.94 3.38 3.57
C LEU A 90 2.00 4.31 2.82
N PHE A 91 1.16 3.77 1.95
CA PHE A 91 0.08 4.47 1.29
C PHE A 91 -1.26 4.04 1.87
N ILE A 92 -2.09 5.02 2.20
CA ILE A 92 -3.48 4.81 2.63
C ILE A 92 -4.39 5.57 1.67
N ALA A 93 -5.27 4.86 0.97
CA ALA A 93 -6.20 5.49 0.04
C ALA A 93 -7.21 6.39 0.77
N SER A 94 -7.52 7.53 0.16
CA SER A 94 -8.54 8.48 0.60
C SER A 94 -9.35 8.95 -0.63
N PRO A 95 -10.09 8.04 -1.27
CA PRO A 95 -10.80 8.35 -2.50
C PRO A 95 -11.91 9.39 -2.26
N SER A 96 -12.03 10.35 -3.17
CA SER A 96 -13.08 11.37 -3.13
C SER A 96 -14.49 10.81 -3.43
N SER A 97 -14.59 9.69 -4.14
CA SER A 97 -15.84 8.94 -4.34
C SER A 97 -15.57 7.44 -4.51
N ARG A 98 -16.44 6.57 -3.97
CA ARG A 98 -16.42 5.11 -4.22
C ARG A 98 -17.61 4.74 -5.12
N ASP A 99 -17.39 3.84 -6.07
CA ASP A 99 -18.49 3.25 -6.85
C ASP A 99 -19.23 2.26 -5.96
N GLU A 100 -20.53 2.46 -5.75
CA GLU A 100 -21.35 1.54 -4.93
C GLU A 100 -21.44 0.12 -5.55
N GLY A 101 -21.31 0.00 -6.87
CA GLY A 101 -21.26 -1.28 -7.58
C GLY A 101 -19.88 -1.95 -7.54
N GLU A 102 -18.82 -1.16 -7.34
CA GLU A 102 -17.44 -1.61 -7.19
C GLU A 102 -16.76 -0.87 -6.03
N PRO A 103 -17.08 -1.23 -4.77
CA PRO A 103 -16.68 -0.41 -3.61
C PRO A 103 -15.17 -0.34 -3.38
N SER A 104 -14.38 -1.13 -4.11
CA SER A 104 -12.93 -1.13 -4.06
C SER A 104 -12.28 -0.63 -5.34
N PHE A 105 -11.14 0.04 -5.20
CA PHE A 105 -10.29 0.45 -6.32
C PHE A 105 -9.43 -0.67 -6.90
N PHE A 106 -9.32 -1.82 -6.24
CA PHE A 106 -8.57 -2.92 -6.83
C PHE A 106 -9.30 -3.51 -8.04
N LEU A 107 -8.54 -3.88 -9.08
CA LEU A 107 -9.00 -4.67 -10.23
C LEU A 107 -8.95 -6.17 -9.93
N VAL A 108 -9.12 -6.57 -8.67
CA VAL A 108 -9.19 -7.99 -8.34
C VAL A 108 -10.51 -8.55 -8.86
N LYS A 109 -10.43 -9.32 -9.95
CA LYS A 109 -11.42 -10.36 -10.33
C LYS A 109 -11.53 -11.49 -9.30
N VAL A 110 -11.13 -11.26 -8.06
CA VAL A 110 -11.44 -12.14 -6.93
C VAL A 110 -12.93 -11.93 -6.70
N ARG A 111 -13.72 -13.00 -6.82
CA ARG A 111 -15.16 -12.99 -6.52
C ARG A 111 -15.36 -12.81 -5.02
N ALA A 112 -14.90 -11.70 -4.45
CA ALA A 112 -15.32 -11.29 -3.13
C ALA A 112 -16.83 -11.16 -3.18
N MET A 113 -17.51 -11.82 -2.24
CA MET A 113 -18.96 -11.73 -2.16
C MET A 113 -19.33 -10.25 -1.95
N PRO A 114 -20.32 -9.69 -2.67
CA PRO A 114 -20.72 -8.30 -2.49
C PRO A 114 -20.99 -7.93 -1.03
N SER A 115 -21.48 -8.88 -0.23
CA SER A 115 -21.67 -8.71 1.22
C SER A 115 -20.36 -8.54 2.01
N ALA A 116 -19.28 -9.22 1.63
CA ALA A 116 -17.98 -9.06 2.27
C ALA A 116 -17.39 -7.69 1.94
N VAL A 117 -17.54 -7.25 0.70
CA VAL A 117 -17.12 -5.92 0.26
C VAL A 117 -17.91 -4.84 1.00
N LYS A 118 -19.24 -4.96 1.05
CA LYS A 118 -20.10 -4.06 1.84
C LYS A 118 -19.69 -3.99 3.31
N PHE A 119 -19.58 -5.14 3.97
CA PHE A 119 -19.18 -5.21 5.37
C PHE A 119 -17.82 -4.54 5.60
N PHE A 120 -16.88 -4.73 4.68
CA PHE A 120 -15.55 -4.19 4.82
C PHE A 120 -15.48 -2.67 4.60
N PHE A 121 -16.06 -2.17 3.52
CA PHE A 121 -15.94 -0.75 3.15
C PHE A 121 -16.99 0.13 3.83
N GLU A 122 -18.21 -0.36 4.01
CA GLU A 122 -19.29 0.41 4.62
C GLU A 122 -19.31 0.23 6.14
N ASP A 123 -19.39 -1.02 6.64
CA ASP A 123 -19.57 -1.25 8.08
C ASP A 123 -18.27 -1.05 8.88
N ARG A 124 -17.12 -1.32 8.26
CA ARG A 124 -15.79 -1.26 8.90
C ARG A 124 -14.95 -0.06 8.47
N GLY A 125 -15.47 0.78 7.57
CA GLY A 125 -14.76 1.96 7.05
C GLY A 125 -13.42 1.62 6.40
N GLY A 126 -13.33 0.45 5.76
CA GLY A 126 -12.12 -0.05 5.15
C GLY A 126 -11.58 0.85 4.03
N THR A 127 -10.27 0.85 3.86
CA THR A 127 -9.62 1.53 2.73
C THR A 127 -8.42 0.75 2.21
N GLU A 128 -8.06 0.98 0.96
CA GLU A 128 -6.93 0.36 0.29
C GLU A 128 -5.61 0.81 0.92
N LEU A 129 -4.68 -0.14 1.07
CA LEU A 129 -3.39 0.03 1.71
C LEU A 129 -2.29 -0.55 0.82
N VAL A 130 -1.18 0.17 0.70
CA VAL A 130 0.08 -0.36 0.17
C VAL A 130 1.20 -0.09 1.15
N SER A 131 1.91 -1.10 1.62
CA SER A 131 3.13 -0.92 2.41
C SER A 131 4.31 -1.51 1.64
N ILE A 132 5.35 -0.71 1.42
CA ILE A 132 6.54 -1.09 0.67
C ILE A 132 7.75 -0.90 1.58
N PRO A 133 8.30 -2.00 2.11
CA PRO A 133 9.57 -1.99 2.83
C PRO A 133 10.72 -1.57 1.91
N VAL A 134 11.69 -0.82 2.44
CA VAL A 134 12.82 -0.31 1.64
C VAL A 134 13.66 -1.43 1.02
N ASP A 135 13.76 -2.57 1.70
CA ASP A 135 14.51 -3.75 1.26
C ASP A 135 13.85 -4.50 0.10
N GLU A 136 12.58 -4.20 -0.20
CA GLU A 136 11.85 -4.77 -1.34
C GLU A 136 11.95 -3.89 -2.61
N VAL A 137 12.47 -2.66 -2.52
CA VAL A 137 12.62 -1.76 -3.68
C VAL A 137 13.78 -2.23 -4.56
N LEU A 138 13.48 -2.53 -5.82
CA LEU A 138 14.46 -2.98 -6.82
C LEU A 138 15.00 -1.84 -7.67
N ARG A 139 14.12 -0.90 -8.03
CA ARG A 139 14.43 0.23 -8.91
C ARG A 139 13.39 1.32 -8.74
N MET A 140 13.84 2.55 -8.94
CA MET A 140 13.01 3.73 -9.01
C MET A 140 13.31 4.50 -10.30
N GLU A 141 12.28 4.94 -11.00
CA GLU A 141 12.44 5.74 -12.21
C GLU A 141 11.30 6.74 -12.39
N THR A 142 11.63 7.95 -12.82
CA THR A 142 10.64 8.95 -13.21
C THR A 142 10.25 8.72 -14.66
N VAL A 143 8.96 8.51 -14.90
CA VAL A 143 8.39 8.28 -16.23
C VAL A 143 7.31 9.33 -16.45
N ALA A 144 7.56 10.34 -17.29
CA ALA A 144 6.64 11.49 -17.42
C ALA A 144 6.32 12.13 -16.05
N ASP A 145 5.05 12.23 -15.67
CA ASP A 145 4.58 12.80 -14.39
C ASP A 145 4.32 11.75 -13.29
N ARG A 146 5.05 10.63 -13.31
CA ARG A 146 4.99 9.64 -12.23
C ARG A 146 6.37 9.14 -11.86
N VAL A 147 6.52 8.74 -10.61
CA VAL A 147 7.63 7.90 -10.16
C VAL A 147 7.13 6.47 -10.13
N ARG A 148 7.79 5.59 -10.89
CA ARG A 148 7.58 4.15 -10.87
C ARG A 148 8.57 3.51 -9.92
N VAL A 149 8.06 2.77 -8.95
CA VAL A 149 8.83 1.95 -8.02
C VAL A 149 8.63 0.49 -8.39
N SER A 150 9.69 -0.16 -8.85
CA SER A 150 9.72 -1.61 -9.05
C SER A 150 10.02 -2.28 -7.72
N VAL A 151 9.14 -3.16 -7.27
CA VAL A 151 9.21 -3.84 -5.98
C VAL A 151 9.30 -5.35 -6.21
N SER A 152 10.10 -6.05 -5.40
CA SER A 152 10.21 -7.50 -5.45
C SER A 152 8.86 -8.18 -5.20
N ALA A 153 8.56 -9.21 -5.99
CA ALA A 153 7.44 -10.10 -5.79
C ALA A 153 7.91 -11.48 -5.29
N ALA A 154 8.97 -11.51 -4.47
CA ALA A 154 9.63 -12.75 -4.03
C ALA A 154 8.69 -13.76 -3.36
N ASN A 155 7.57 -13.31 -2.77
CA ASN A 155 6.56 -14.19 -2.16
C ASN A 155 5.57 -14.82 -3.16
N ILE A 156 5.59 -14.40 -4.43
CA ILE A 156 4.68 -14.88 -5.48
C ILE A 156 5.44 -15.56 -6.63
N ALA A 157 6.69 -15.17 -6.88
CA ALA A 157 7.46 -15.68 -8.00
C ALA A 157 7.90 -17.14 -7.84
N LEU A 158 7.58 -17.98 -8.83
CA LEU A 158 8.27 -19.25 -9.03
C LEU A 158 9.74 -18.98 -9.44
N PRO A 159 10.70 -19.88 -9.15
CA PRO A 159 12.14 -19.64 -9.37
C PRO A 159 12.57 -19.26 -10.80
N LYS A 160 11.68 -19.36 -11.79
CA LYS A 160 11.95 -19.08 -13.20
C LYS A 160 11.26 -17.81 -13.73
N GLU A 161 10.36 -17.20 -12.95
CA GLU A 161 9.62 -16.02 -13.38
C GLU A 161 10.23 -14.75 -12.79
N LYS A 162 10.51 -13.76 -13.65
CA LYS A 162 10.88 -12.42 -13.21
C LYS A 162 9.59 -11.62 -12.96
N LEU A 163 8.96 -11.86 -11.81
CA LEU A 163 7.83 -11.06 -11.35
C LEU A 163 8.30 -9.93 -10.45
N SER A 164 7.76 -8.75 -10.68
CA SER A 164 7.88 -7.60 -9.78
C SER A 164 6.55 -6.86 -9.73
N TYR A 165 6.31 -6.09 -8.67
CA TYR A 165 5.24 -5.10 -8.69
C TYR A 165 5.77 -3.79 -9.25
N ALA A 166 4.97 -3.11 -10.06
CA ALA A 166 5.20 -1.74 -10.45
C ALA A 166 4.21 -0.85 -9.70
N VAL A 167 4.73 0.02 -8.86
CA VAL A 167 3.95 1.01 -8.11
C VAL A 167 4.16 2.38 -8.75
N ASP A 168 3.13 2.90 -9.37
CA ASP A 168 3.14 4.21 -10.02
C ASP A 168 2.59 5.25 -9.05
N VAL A 169 3.38 6.27 -8.73
CA VAL A 169 3.01 7.37 -7.83
C VAL A 169 3.06 8.69 -8.59
N ALA A 170 1.96 9.43 -8.58
CA ALA A 170 1.82 10.72 -9.26
C ALA A 170 1.29 11.81 -8.30
N PRO A 171 1.59 13.10 -8.53
CA PRO A 171 2.51 13.60 -9.55
C PRO A 171 3.97 13.33 -9.17
N ALA A 172 4.86 13.31 -10.16
CA ALA A 172 6.28 13.01 -9.95
C ALA A 172 6.94 14.04 -9.01
N SER A 173 6.51 15.29 -9.05
CA SER A 173 7.05 16.37 -8.20
C SER A 173 6.91 16.08 -6.71
N LYS A 174 5.77 15.53 -6.28
CA LYS A 174 5.56 15.14 -4.87
C LYS A 174 6.18 13.79 -4.54
N ALA A 175 6.04 12.85 -5.47
CA ALA A 175 6.52 11.48 -5.26
C ALA A 175 8.05 11.41 -5.17
N ALA A 176 8.76 12.15 -6.02
CA ALA A 176 10.21 12.16 -6.04
C ALA A 176 10.77 12.63 -4.69
N ASP A 177 10.33 13.79 -4.19
CA ASP A 177 10.80 14.35 -2.93
C ASP A 177 10.56 13.40 -1.74
N LEU A 178 9.40 12.74 -1.73
CA LEU A 178 9.05 11.79 -0.66
C LEU A 178 9.85 10.50 -0.75
N LEU A 179 10.14 10.02 -1.95
CA LEU A 179 10.85 8.75 -2.14
C LEU A 179 12.38 8.92 -2.20
N HIS A 180 12.87 10.16 -2.38
CA HIS A 180 14.28 10.49 -2.34
C HIS A 180 14.90 10.19 -0.96
N GLY A 181 15.88 9.29 -0.94
CA GLY A 181 16.59 8.82 0.26
C GLY A 181 16.25 7.38 0.68
N HIS A 182 15.54 6.64 -0.16
CA HIS A 182 15.69 5.19 -0.26
C HIS A 182 16.62 4.88 -1.45
N PRO A 183 17.52 3.88 -1.34
CA PRO A 183 18.57 3.62 -2.34
C PRO A 183 18.01 3.22 -3.71
#